data_AF-A0A2G6HJ18-F1
#
_entry.id   AF-A0A2G6HJ18-F1
#
_cell.length_a   1.000
_cell.length_b   1.000
_cell.length_c   1.000
_cell.angle_alpha   90.00
_cell.angle_beta   90.00
_cell.angle_gamma   90.00
#
_symmetry.space_group_name_H-M   'P 1'
#
loop_
_entity.id
_entity.type
_entity.pdbx_description
1 polymer ?
#
loop_
_entity_poly.entity_id
_entity_poly.type
_entity_poly.pdbx_seq_one_letter_code
_entity_poly.pdbx_strand_id
1 'polypeptide(L)' 'FTLPTWQAVGGSGLPSDASAAEQTMRAQILQQRAGWGQWPACAAKLGLY' A
#
# COMPACT_ATOMS: atom_id res chain seq x y z
N PHE A 1 -3.71 4.56 0.07
CA PHE A 1 -4.08 3.82 -1.17
C PHE A 1 -4.99 4.68 -2.02
N THR A 2 -4.95 4.51 -3.34
CA THR A 2 -6.12 4.83 -4.19
C THR A 2 -7.02 3.59 -4.26
N LEU A 3 -8.31 3.77 -4.59
CA LEU A 3 -9.24 2.65 -4.69
C LEU A 3 -8.83 1.60 -5.74
N PRO A 4 -8.35 1.96 -6.95
CA PRO A 4 -7.90 0.96 -7.93
C PRO A 4 -6.70 0.15 -7.43
N THR A 5 -5.73 0.78 -6.79
CA THR A 5 -4.55 0.08 -6.25
C THR A 5 -4.94 -0.87 -5.12
N TRP A 6 -5.89 -0.48 -4.26
CA TRP A 6 -6.42 -1.32 -3.19
C TRP A 6 -7.06 -2.60 -3.74
N GLN A 7 -7.93 -2.45 -4.74
CA GLN A 7 -8.58 -3.58 -5.41
C GLN A 7 -7.57 -4.48 -6.13
N ALA A 8 -6.52 -3.91 -6.75
CA ALA A 8 -5.48 -4.66 -7.43
C ALA A 8 -4.65 -5.58 -6.50
N VAL A 9 -4.59 -5.28 -5.19
CA VAL A 9 -3.95 -6.13 -4.17
C VAL A 9 -4.94 -6.95 -3.33
N GLY A 10 -6.18 -7.06 -3.81
CA GLY A 10 -7.22 -7.93 -3.23
C GLY A 10 -8.02 -7.30 -2.10
N GLY A 11 -7.97 -5.97 -1.95
CA GLY A 11 -8.83 -5.25 -1.01
C GLY A 11 -10.24 -5.05 -1.54
N SER A 12 -11.24 -5.19 -0.66
CA SER A 12 -12.64 -4.87 -0.93
C SER A 12 -13.08 -3.61 -0.18
N GLY A 13 -14.16 -2.96 -0.61
CA GLY A 13 -14.64 -1.73 0.02
C GLY A 13 -13.63 -0.58 -0.06
N LEU A 14 -13.71 0.36 0.89
CA LEU A 14 -12.76 1.46 0.99
C LEU A 14 -11.56 1.06 1.88
N PRO A 15 -10.33 1.45 1.52
CA PRO A 15 -9.15 1.17 2.34
C PRO A 15 -9.23 1.76 3.75
N SER A 16 -9.95 2.89 3.90
CA SER A 16 -10.14 3.58 5.18
C SER A 16 -11.00 2.81 6.17
N ASP A 17 -11.85 1.92 5.68
CA ASP A 17 -12.77 1.13 6.51
C ASP A 17 -12.10 -0.18 6.98
N ALA A 18 -11.01 -0.57 6.32
CA ALA A 18 -10.24 -1.75 6.67
C ALA A 18 -9.38 -1.51 7.92
N SER A 19 -9.18 -2.57 8.71
CA SER A 19 -8.28 -2.53 9.86
C SER A 19 -6.86 -2.15 9.46
N ALA A 20 -6.11 -1.54 10.38
CA ALA A 20 -4.69 -1.23 10.14
C ALA A 20 -3.88 -2.47 9.74
N ALA A 21 -4.17 -3.63 10.36
CA ALA A 21 -3.52 -4.90 10.03
C ALA A 21 -3.76 -5.31 8.56
N GLU A 22 -4.99 -5.18 8.06
CA GLU A 22 -5.28 -5.46 6.66
C GLU A 22 -4.59 -4.45 5.74
N GLN A 23 -4.65 -3.16 6.05
CA GLN A 23 -3.95 -2.14 5.27
C GLN A 23 -2.45 -2.41 5.18
N THR A 24 -1.81 -2.84 6.28
CA THR A 24 -0.40 -3.25 6.30
C THR A 24 -0.14 -4.48 5.44
N MET A 25 -0.97 -5.53 5.56
CA MET A 25 -0.85 -6.73 4.72
C MET A 25 -0.91 -6.38 3.23
N ARG A 26 -1.88 -5.55 2.84
CA ARG A 26 -2.06 -5.11 1.44
C ARG A 26 -0.91 -4.21 0.99
N ALA A 27 -0.39 -3.38 1.87
CA ALA A 27 0.78 -2.54 1.58
C ALA A 27 2.04 -3.39 1.35
N GLN A 28 2.23 -4.47 2.11
CA GLN A 28 3.31 -5.43 1.89
C GLN A 28 3.18 -6.14 0.53
N ILE A 29 1.98 -6.58 0.15
CA ILE A 29 1.73 -7.15 -1.18
C ILE A 29 2.09 -6.14 -2.28
N LEU A 30 1.64 -4.89 -2.13
CA LEU A 30 1.93 -3.84 -3.10
C LEU A 30 3.44 -3.54 -3.18
N GLN A 31 4.12 -3.47 -2.04
CA GLN A 31 5.55 -3.21 -1.95
C GLN A 31 6.37 -4.34 -2.60
N GLN A 32 5.97 -5.60 -2.44
CA GLN A 32 6.62 -6.72 -3.11
C GLN A 32 6.45 -6.67 -4.64
N ARG A 33 5.29 -6.21 -5.13
CA ARG A 33 4.99 -6.14 -6.58
C ARG A 33 5.61 -4.94 -7.29
N ALA A 34 5.65 -3.79 -6.62
CA ALA A 34 5.97 -2.50 -7.24
C ALA A 34 7.14 -1.76 -6.56
N GLY A 35 7.75 -2.35 -5.54
CA GLY A 35 8.76 -1.70 -4.71
C GLY A 35 8.20 -0.50 -3.93
N TRP A 36 9.09 0.37 -3.49
CA TRP A 36 8.76 1.57 -2.71
C TRP A 36 8.20 2.74 -3.54
N GLY A 37 8.14 2.60 -4.87
CA GLY A 37 7.71 3.67 -5.79
C GLY A 37 6.26 4.15 -5.58
N GLN A 38 5.44 3.38 -4.86
CA GLN A 38 4.07 3.76 -4.50
C GLN A 38 4.00 4.79 -3.35
N TRP A 39 5.10 5.00 -2.63
CA TRP A 39 5.22 5.95 -1.52
C TRP A 39 6.47 6.82 -1.67
N PRO A 40 6.62 7.58 -2.76
CA PRO A 40 7.92 8.13 -3.13
C PRO A 40 8.49 9.12 -2.11
N ALA A 41 7.65 9.99 -1.55
CA ALA A 41 8.05 10.97 -0.54
C ALA A 41 8.37 10.31 0.81
N CYS A 42 7.58 9.34 1.25
CA CYS A 42 7.82 8.64 2.52
C CYS A 42 9.05 7.74 2.43
N ALA A 43 9.22 7.02 1.31
CA ALA A 43 10.39 6.21 1.04
C ALA A 43 11.68 7.05 1.05
N ALA A 44 11.65 8.26 0.46
CA ALA A 44 12.79 9.19 0.49
C ALA A 44 13.17 9.57 1.92
N LYS A 45 12.18 9.96 2.72
CA LYS A 45 12.38 10.36 4.12
C LYS A 45 12.92 9.23 4.99
N LEU A 46 12.58 7.99 4.66
CA LEU A 46 13.00 6.80 5.40
C LEU A 46 14.27 6.13 4.84
N GLY A 47 14.83 6.64 3.73
CA GLY A 47 16.04 6.06 3.12
C GLY A 47 15.81 4.67 2.52
N LEU A 48 14.63 4.42 1.95
CA LEU A 48 14.22 3.11 1.43
C LEU A 48 14.48 2.92 -0.09
N TYR A 49 15.27 3.82 -0.68
CA TYR A 49 15.74 3.71 -2.07
C TYR A 49 17.10 3.04 -2.15
#